data_AF-A0A8I1EDB8-F1
#
_entry.id   AF-A0A8I1EDB8-F1
#
_cell.length_a   1.000
_cell.length_b   1.000
_cell.length_c   1.000
_cell.angle_alpha   90.00
_cell.angle_beta   90.00
_cell.angle_gamma   90.00
#
_symmetry.space_group_name_H-M   'P 1'
#
loop_
_entity.id
_entity.type
_entity.pdbx_description
1 polymer ?
#
loop_
_entity_poly.entity_id
_entity_poly.type
_entity_poly.pdbx_seq_one_letter_code
_entity_poly.pdbx_strand_id
1 'polypeptide(L)'
;MNIISRGVIEKVTTEVFIKPKLVGSVIQENPFNRQVTWVLESTTQFLYLHGGKVIREGAEYNDYYGYLASVKTAAEEAEIYAKEYGITAESSLILVARTTVKSIPYLAAPESQQGNLPKGAKAYARVPGDWTQKNTGDANFPYSRPEPRLVIEQDIWSTKNSADENEKLVEKLHLALQR
;
A
#
# COMPACT_ATOMS: atom_id res chain seq x y z
N MET A 1 -8.21 12.47 9.93
CA MET A 1 -7.41 11.54 10.76
C MET A 1 -5.97 11.71 10.32
N ASN A 2 -5.09 12.20 11.20
CA ASN A 2 -3.67 12.42 10.86
C ASN A 2 -2.95 11.08 11.05
N ILE A 3 -2.20 10.64 10.05
CA ILE A 3 -1.48 9.36 10.10
C ILE A 3 -0.03 9.67 10.40
N ILE A 4 0.48 9.19 11.53
CA ILE A 4 1.92 9.17 11.78
C ILE A 4 2.47 8.03 10.91
N SER A 5 2.62 8.29 9.62
CA SER A 5 3.21 7.31 8.71
C SER A 5 4.71 7.24 9.02
N ARG A 6 5.13 6.12 9.62
CA ARG A 6 6.53 5.71 9.73
C ARG A 6 6.98 4.87 8.52
N GLY A 7 6.21 4.86 7.44
CA GLY A 7 6.47 4.06 6.25
C GLY A 7 7.71 4.52 5.47
N VAL A 8 8.23 3.63 4.62
CA VAL A 8 9.37 3.94 3.74
C VAL A 8 8.92 4.92 2.66
N ILE A 9 9.68 6.00 2.50
CA ILE A 9 9.44 6.99 1.45
C ILE A 9 9.98 6.41 0.14
N GLU A 10 9.10 6.14 -0.83
CA GLU A 10 9.47 5.75 -2.20
C GLU A 10 10.13 6.95 -2.90
N LYS A 11 9.45 8.10 -2.88
CA LYS A 11 9.89 9.32 -3.55
C LYS A 11 9.18 10.55 -3.02
N VAL A 12 9.71 11.72 -3.39
CA VAL A 12 9.08 13.00 -3.14
C VAL A 12 8.95 13.72 -4.48
N THR A 13 7.74 14.13 -4.83
CA THR A 13 7.45 14.85 -6.08
C THR A 13 6.80 16.20 -5.79
N THR A 14 6.85 17.10 -6.76
CA THR A 14 6.05 18.33 -6.76
C THR A 14 4.90 18.12 -7.72
N GLU A 15 3.69 18.08 -7.18
CA GLU A 15 2.47 17.85 -7.95
C GLU A 15 1.67 19.15 -8.08
N VAL A 16 1.03 19.32 -9.24
CA VAL A 16 0.09 20.42 -9.49
C VAL A 16 -1.30 19.95 -9.10
N PHE A 17 -1.89 20.66 -8.15
CA PHE A 17 -3.26 20.46 -7.70
C PHE A 17 -4.17 21.58 -8.15
N ILE A 18 -5.45 21.29 -8.27
CA ILE A 18 -6.51 22.23 -8.61
C ILE A 18 -7.56 22.13 -7.51
N LYS A 19 -7.99 23.29 -7.02
CA LYS A 19 -9.15 23.41 -6.16
C LYS A 19 -10.24 24.16 -6.91
N PRO A 20 -11.25 23.47 -7.46
CA PRO A 20 -12.32 24.14 -8.19
C PRO A 20 -13.13 25.00 -7.21
N LYS A 21 -13.34 26.27 -7.57
CA LYS A 21 -14.17 27.19 -6.79
C LYS A 21 -15.23 27.78 -7.70
N LEU A 22 -16.49 27.63 -7.32
CA LEU A 22 -17.59 28.30 -7.99
C LEU A 22 -17.58 29.79 -7.59
N VAL A 23 -17.48 30.68 -8.58
CA VAL A 23 -17.57 32.13 -8.40
C VAL A 23 -18.67 32.65 -9.34
N GLY A 24 -19.84 32.94 -8.77
CA GLY A 24 -21.06 33.17 -9.56
C GLY A 24 -21.48 31.88 -10.28
N SER A 25 -21.53 31.93 -11.62
CA SER A 25 -21.87 30.79 -12.48
C SER A 25 -20.65 30.16 -13.16
N VAL A 26 -19.44 30.57 -12.80
CA VAL A 26 -18.19 30.12 -13.43
C VAL A 26 -17.36 29.31 -12.44
N ILE A 27 -16.87 28.15 -12.87
CA ILE A 27 -15.87 27.39 -12.13
C ILE A 27 -14.51 28.02 -12.39
N GLN A 28 -13.89 28.55 -11.34
CA GLN A 28 -12.50 28.99 -11.39
C GLN A 28 -11.58 27.86 -10.94
N GLU A 29 -10.60 27.58 -11.78
CA GLU A 29 -9.51 26.65 -11.50
C GLU A 29 -8.33 27.43 -10.94
N ASN A 30 -7.97 27.16 -9.69
CA ASN A 30 -6.80 27.75 -9.05
C ASN A 30 -5.73 26.66 -8.94
N PRO A 31 -4.81 26.54 -9.91
CA PRO A 31 -3.72 25.58 -9.82
C PRO A 31 -2.70 26.01 -8.77
N PHE A 32 -2.17 25.06 -8.01
CA PHE A 32 -1.13 25.30 -7.02
C PHE A 32 -0.21 24.09 -6.88
N ASN A 33 1.07 24.34 -6.61
CA ASN A 33 2.07 23.30 -6.42
C ASN A 33 2.11 22.85 -4.97
N ARG A 34 2.19 21.54 -4.73
CA ARG A 34 2.50 20.98 -3.42
C ARG A 34 3.49 19.83 -3.54
N GLN A 35 4.33 19.74 -2.52
CA GLN A 35 5.20 18.59 -2.35
C GLN A 35 4.36 17.40 -1.85
N VAL A 36 4.45 16.29 -2.57
CA VAL A 36 3.81 15.02 -2.24
C VAL A 36 4.90 14.02 -1.87
N THR A 37 4.77 13.44 -0.69
CA THR A 37 5.60 12.32 -0.25
C THR A 37 4.85 11.04 -0.54
N TRP A 38 5.47 10.18 -1.34
CA TRP A 38 4.94 8.88 -1.72
C TRP A 38 5.48 7.84 -0.74
N VAL A 39 4.59 7.22 0.03
CA VAL A 39 4.94 6.28 1.09
C VAL A 39 4.50 4.88 0.70
N LEU A 40 5.38 3.91 0.85
CA LEU A 40 5.06 2.51 0.65
C LEU A 40 4.23 1.97 1.83
N GLU A 41 3.08 1.39 1.50
CA GLU A 41 2.22 0.62 2.40
C GLU A 41 2.04 -0.80 1.84
N SER A 42 2.17 -1.81 2.68
CA SER A 42 1.99 -3.22 2.34
C SER A 42 0.76 -3.83 3.02
N THR A 43 0.06 -4.66 2.27
CA THR A 43 -1.06 -5.47 2.75
C THR A 43 -0.85 -6.89 2.28
N THR A 44 -0.93 -7.84 3.21
CA THR A 44 -0.76 -9.27 2.93
C THR A 44 -2.07 -9.99 3.23
N GLN A 45 -2.62 -10.67 2.23
CA GLN A 45 -3.87 -11.41 2.31
C GLN A 45 -3.63 -12.90 2.13
N PHE A 46 -4.31 -13.73 2.92
CA PHE A 46 -4.33 -15.17 2.69
C PHE A 46 -5.34 -15.55 1.62
N LEU A 47 -4.90 -16.38 0.68
CA LEU A 47 -5.71 -16.90 -0.40
C LEU A 47 -5.71 -18.42 -0.33
N TYR A 48 -6.92 -19.00 -0.36
CA TYR A 48 -7.11 -20.43 -0.49
C TYR A 48 -7.42 -20.75 -1.95
N LEU A 49 -6.59 -21.58 -2.58
CA LEU A 49 -6.71 -21.94 -3.98
C LEU A 49 -6.99 -23.43 -4.15
N HIS A 50 -7.84 -23.76 -5.11
CA HIS A 50 -8.05 -25.13 -5.58
C HIS A 50 -8.09 -25.15 -7.11
N GLY A 51 -7.27 -26.00 -7.73
CA GLY A 51 -7.14 -26.04 -9.20
C GLY A 51 -6.67 -24.70 -9.81
N GLY A 52 -5.82 -23.96 -9.10
CA GLY A 52 -5.30 -22.66 -9.53
C GLY A 52 -6.27 -21.48 -9.41
N LYS A 53 -7.48 -21.70 -8.87
CA LYS A 53 -8.48 -20.63 -8.66
C LYS A 53 -8.59 -20.30 -7.18
N VAL A 54 -8.66 -19.02 -6.86
CA VAL A 54 -9.02 -18.55 -5.51
C VAL A 54 -10.45 -18.97 -5.23
N ILE A 55 -10.64 -19.79 -4.20
CA ILE A 55 -11.95 -20.23 -3.73
C ILE A 55 -12.39 -19.50 -2.46
N ARG A 56 -11.43 -18.91 -1.72
CA ARG A 56 -11.69 -18.14 -0.51
C ARG A 56 -10.55 -17.18 -0.20
N GLU A 57 -10.92 -16.00 0.28
CA GLU A 57 -10.01 -15.03 0.91
C GLU A 57 -10.05 -15.22 2.43
N GLY A 58 -8.88 -15.15 3.05
CA GLY A 58 -8.66 -15.34 4.48
C GLY A 58 -8.36 -14.02 5.20
N ALA A 59 -7.57 -14.12 6.27
CA ALA A 59 -7.13 -12.96 7.04
C ALA A 59 -6.28 -12.00 6.18
N GLU A 60 -6.36 -10.73 6.53
CA GLU A 60 -5.58 -9.65 5.95
C GLU A 60 -4.75 -8.97 7.04
N TYR A 61 -3.47 -8.76 6.74
CA TYR A 61 -2.51 -8.07 7.60
C TYR A 61 -2.02 -6.84 6.86
N ASN A 62 -2.01 -5.69 7.51
CA ASN A 62 -1.48 -4.46 6.93
C ASN A 62 -0.34 -3.94 7.81
N ASP A 63 0.39 -2.96 7.29
CA ASP A 63 1.60 -2.44 7.89
C ASP A 63 1.36 -1.13 8.66
N TYR A 64 0.25 -1.02 9.41
CA TYR A 64 -0.16 0.18 10.18
C TYR A 64 0.98 0.92 10.92
N TYR A 65 2.07 0.21 11.28
CA TYR A 65 3.20 0.73 12.05
C TYR A 65 4.55 0.79 11.33
N GLY A 66 4.64 0.40 10.05
CA GLY A 66 5.86 0.54 9.25
C GLY A 66 6.24 -0.69 8.40
N TYR A 67 7.22 -0.43 7.53
CA TYR A 67 7.69 -1.22 6.39
C TYR A 67 7.61 -2.75 6.53
N LEU A 68 6.76 -3.36 5.71
CA LEU A 68 6.66 -4.82 5.51
C LEU A 68 6.39 -5.63 6.77
N ALA A 69 5.90 -5.01 7.85
CA ALA A 69 5.49 -5.75 9.05
C ALA A 69 4.42 -6.80 8.73
N SER A 70 3.52 -6.51 7.78
CA SER A 70 2.51 -7.45 7.29
C SER A 70 3.13 -8.72 6.71
N VAL A 71 4.29 -8.62 6.04
CA VAL A 71 4.96 -9.75 5.38
C VAL A 71 5.46 -10.75 6.41
N LYS A 72 6.17 -10.26 7.44
CA LYS A 72 6.72 -11.12 8.48
C LYS A 72 5.62 -11.82 9.26
N THR A 73 4.65 -11.05 9.76
CA THR A 73 3.54 -11.61 10.53
C THR A 73 2.73 -12.61 9.70
N ALA A 74 2.43 -12.28 8.44
CA ALA A 74 1.68 -13.19 7.58
C ALA A 74 2.44 -14.48 7.26
N ALA A 75 3.77 -14.45 7.09
CA ALA A 75 4.55 -15.66 6.86
C ALA A 75 4.51 -16.60 8.09
N GLU A 76 4.69 -16.05 9.30
CA GLU A 76 4.59 -16.81 10.57
C GLU A 76 3.18 -17.40 10.76
N GLU A 77 2.14 -16.60 10.49
CA GLU A 77 0.74 -17.01 10.63
C GLU A 77 0.32 -18.04 9.55
N ALA A 78 0.87 -17.97 8.34
CA ALA A 78 0.52 -18.89 7.26
C ALA A 78 0.87 -20.34 7.60
N GLU A 79 2.00 -20.57 8.29
CA GLU A 79 2.38 -21.91 8.77
C GLU A 79 1.41 -22.43 9.83
N ILE A 80 0.97 -21.55 10.74
CA ILE A 80 -0.01 -21.89 11.78
C ILE A 80 -1.33 -22.31 11.14
N TYR A 81 -1.85 -21.52 10.18
CA TYR A 81 -3.09 -21.85 9.49
C TYR A 81 -2.98 -23.12 8.65
N ALA A 82 -1.88 -23.32 7.93
CA ALA A 82 -1.66 -24.56 7.17
C ALA A 82 -1.72 -25.78 8.09
N LYS A 83 -1.09 -25.71 9.28
CA LYS A 83 -1.14 -26.77 10.28
C LYS A 83 -2.53 -26.98 10.86
N GLU A 84 -3.23 -25.91 11.22
CA GLU A 84 -4.58 -25.96 11.80
C GLU A 84 -5.59 -26.63 10.86
N TYR A 85 -5.53 -26.29 9.56
CA TYR A 85 -6.42 -26.85 8.55
C TYR A 85 -5.88 -28.14 7.89
N GLY A 86 -4.71 -28.63 8.31
CA GLY A 86 -4.09 -29.84 7.76
C GLY A 86 -3.71 -29.73 6.27
N ILE A 87 -3.38 -28.53 5.80
CA ILE A 87 -3.00 -28.27 4.41
C ILE A 87 -1.50 -28.54 4.25
N THR A 88 -1.16 -29.54 3.45
CA THR A 88 0.23 -29.96 3.17
C THR A 88 0.63 -29.65 1.72
N ALA A 89 1.91 -29.88 1.39
CA ALA A 89 2.42 -29.73 0.03
C ALA A 89 1.74 -30.70 -0.97
N GLU A 90 1.22 -31.83 -0.50
CA GLU A 90 0.52 -32.84 -1.31
C GLU A 90 -0.98 -32.55 -1.44
N SER A 91 -1.53 -31.64 -0.64
CA SER A 91 -2.95 -31.30 -0.64
C SER A 91 -3.38 -30.65 -1.96
N SER A 92 -4.62 -30.92 -2.41
CA SER A 92 -5.18 -30.23 -3.59
C SER A 92 -5.54 -28.77 -3.28
N LEU A 93 -5.87 -28.49 -2.01
CA LEU A 93 -6.02 -27.15 -1.48
C LEU A 93 -4.64 -26.53 -1.26
N ILE A 94 -4.49 -25.27 -1.65
CA ILE A 94 -3.26 -24.48 -1.50
C ILE A 94 -3.58 -23.27 -0.66
N LEU A 95 -2.76 -22.98 0.34
CA LEU A 95 -2.78 -21.72 1.06
C LEU A 95 -1.59 -20.87 0.59
N VAL A 96 -1.86 -19.63 0.23
CA VAL A 96 -0.87 -18.65 -0.23
C VAL A 96 -1.01 -17.37 0.58
N ALA A 97 0.10 -16.75 0.94
CA ALA A 97 0.14 -15.39 1.45
C ALA A 97 0.57 -14.44 0.33
N ARG A 98 -0.34 -13.58 -0.14
CA ARG A 98 -0.09 -12.62 -1.20
C ARG A 98 0.07 -11.23 -0.64
N THR A 99 1.21 -10.61 -0.91
CA THR A 99 1.49 -9.23 -0.50
C THR A 99 1.30 -8.27 -1.67
N THR A 100 0.53 -7.22 -1.42
CA THR A 100 0.36 -6.06 -2.28
C THR A 100 1.07 -4.87 -1.63
N VAL A 101 1.98 -4.23 -2.36
CA VAL A 101 2.63 -2.98 -1.93
C VAL A 101 2.16 -1.85 -2.82
N LYS A 102 1.63 -0.80 -2.19
CA LYS A 102 1.17 0.40 -2.86
C LYS A 102 1.98 1.59 -2.40
N SER A 103 2.21 2.51 -3.32
CA SER A 103 2.74 3.83 -3.02
C SER A 103 1.59 4.80 -2.85
N ILE A 104 1.46 5.34 -1.64
CA ILE A 104 0.34 6.17 -1.22
C ILE A 104 0.79 7.64 -1.16
N PRO A 105 0.04 8.56 -1.77
CA PRO A 105 0.39 9.98 -1.76
C PRO A 105 -0.02 10.64 -0.44
N TYR A 106 0.96 11.26 0.21
CA TYR A 106 0.80 12.02 1.44
C TYR A 106 1.34 13.45 1.31
N LEU A 107 0.74 14.36 2.06
CA LEU A 107 1.25 15.72 2.28
C LEU A 107 1.94 15.79 3.64
N ALA A 108 2.89 16.71 3.79
CA ALA A 108 3.41 17.06 5.11
C ALA A 108 2.24 17.54 5.99
N ALA A 109 2.13 16.98 7.20
CA ALA A 109 1.15 17.46 8.16
C ALA A 109 1.47 18.91 8.57
N PRO A 110 0.44 19.74 8.87
CA PRO A 110 0.64 21.08 9.41
C PRO A 110 1.60 21.08 10.61
N GLU A 111 2.40 22.14 10.76
CA GLU A 111 3.38 22.27 11.86
C GLU A 111 2.76 22.06 13.25
N SER A 112 1.51 22.49 13.45
CA SER A 112 0.74 22.27 14.69
C SER A 112 0.55 20.79 15.05
N GLN A 113 0.75 19.87 14.11
CA GLN A 113 0.65 18.43 14.30
C GLN A 113 2.01 17.74 14.34
N GLN A 114 3.11 18.48 14.18
CA GLN A 114 4.48 17.98 14.27
C GLN A 114 5.05 18.05 15.70
N GLY A 115 4.54 18.95 16.54
CA GLY A 115 5.12 19.28 17.86
C GLY A 115 5.16 18.15 18.90
N ASN A 116 4.39 17.07 18.72
CA ASN A 116 4.37 15.92 19.63
C ASN A 116 5.15 14.70 19.10
N LEU A 117 5.87 14.85 17.99
CA LEU A 117 6.61 13.74 17.40
C LEU A 117 8.00 13.57 18.04
N PRO A 118 8.52 12.34 18.11
CA PRO A 118 9.92 12.10 18.42
C PRO A 118 10.83 12.92 17.50
N LYS A 119 11.96 13.38 18.02
CA LYS A 119 12.94 14.17 17.25
C LYS A 119 13.32 13.45 15.95
N GLY A 120 13.07 14.09 14.81
CA GLY A 120 13.35 13.54 13.47
C GLY A 120 12.18 12.82 12.80
N ALA A 121 11.06 12.58 13.50
CA ALA A 121 9.86 12.01 12.88
C ALA A 121 9.04 13.10 12.15
N LYS A 122 8.47 12.73 11.01
CA LYS A 122 7.56 13.58 10.22
C LYS A 122 6.15 13.03 10.28
N ALA A 123 5.15 13.89 10.45
CA ALA A 123 3.75 13.53 10.31
C ALA A 123 3.30 13.77 8.87
N TYR A 124 2.42 12.89 8.41
CA TYR A 124 1.88 12.93 7.06
C TYR A 124 0.34 12.95 7.11
N ALA A 125 -0.27 13.70 6.22
CA ALA A 125 -1.71 13.78 6.07
C ALA A 125 -2.09 13.30 4.67
N ARG A 126 -3.18 12.55 4.54
CA ARG A 126 -3.70 12.18 3.23
C ARG A 126 -4.04 13.44 2.44
N VAL A 127 -3.86 13.37 1.12
CA VAL A 127 -4.30 14.46 0.23
C VAL A 127 -5.80 14.71 0.44
N PRO A 128 -6.23 15.96 0.66
CA PRO A 128 -7.64 16.29 0.82
C PRO A 128 -8.46 15.81 -0.39
N GLY A 129 -9.64 15.25 -0.13
CA GLY A 129 -10.49 14.69 -1.19
C GLY A 129 -11.06 15.72 -2.16
N ASP A 130 -10.97 17.01 -1.85
CA ASP A 130 -11.35 18.13 -2.71
C ASP A 130 -10.21 18.64 -3.60
N TRP A 131 -9.01 18.05 -3.51
CA TRP A 131 -7.87 18.38 -4.37
C TRP A 131 -7.79 17.40 -5.53
N THR A 132 -7.68 17.93 -6.74
CA THR A 132 -7.59 17.12 -7.96
C THR A 132 -6.39 17.52 -8.81
N GLN A 133 -5.90 16.61 -9.63
CA GLN A 133 -4.89 16.85 -10.67
C GLN A 133 -5.56 16.84 -12.03
N LYS A 134 -5.01 17.58 -12.99
CA LYS A 134 -5.53 17.54 -14.36
C LYS A 134 -5.17 16.20 -15.00
N ASN A 135 -6.18 15.42 -15.36
CA ASN A 135 -6.02 14.16 -16.06
C ASN A 135 -5.81 14.45 -17.56
N THR A 136 -4.65 14.07 -18.09
CA THR A 136 -4.32 14.24 -19.51
C THR A 136 -4.75 13.05 -20.37
N GLY A 137 -5.19 11.94 -19.76
CA GLY A 137 -5.53 10.70 -20.46
C GLY A 137 -7.03 10.46 -20.68
N ASP A 138 -7.91 11.18 -19.97
CA ASP A 138 -9.36 11.01 -20.09
C ASP A 138 -10.06 12.38 -20.14
N ALA A 139 -10.59 12.72 -21.32
CA ALA A 139 -11.29 13.98 -21.55
C ALA A 139 -12.64 14.06 -20.82
N ASN A 140 -13.24 12.92 -20.45
CA ASN A 140 -14.51 12.88 -19.71
C ASN A 140 -14.29 13.09 -18.20
N PHE A 141 -13.09 12.78 -17.71
CA PHE A 141 -12.68 12.98 -16.32
C PHE A 141 -11.40 13.81 -16.27
N PRO A 142 -11.48 15.12 -16.61
CA PRO A 142 -10.31 15.99 -16.70
C PRO A 142 -9.64 16.21 -15.34
N TYR A 143 -10.22 15.71 -14.25
CA TYR A 143 -9.73 15.83 -12.89
C TYR A 143 -9.71 14.46 -12.19
N SER A 144 -8.56 14.06 -11.68
CA SER A 144 -8.39 12.84 -10.89
C SER A 144 -7.76 13.14 -9.53
N ARG A 145 -8.02 12.31 -8.53
CA ARG A 145 -7.28 12.37 -7.26
C ARG A 145 -5.91 11.71 -7.46
N PRO A 146 -4.89 12.07 -6.65
CA PRO A 146 -3.70 11.24 -6.55
C PRO A 146 -4.11 9.90 -5.94
N GLU A 147 -4.15 8.88 -6.77
CA GLU A 147 -4.53 7.53 -6.34
C GLU A 147 -3.30 6.75 -5.86
N PRO A 148 -3.48 5.84 -4.90
CA PRO A 148 -2.50 4.79 -4.60
C PRO A 148 -1.99 4.11 -5.87
N ARG A 149 -0.68 4.01 -6.04
CA ARG A 149 -0.06 3.30 -7.17
C ARG A 149 0.37 1.91 -6.73
N LEU A 150 -0.05 0.87 -7.47
CA LEU A 150 0.52 -0.46 -7.28
C LEU A 150 2.01 -0.43 -7.62
N VAL A 151 2.84 -0.83 -6.67
CA VAL A 151 4.29 -0.98 -6.85
C VAL A 151 4.60 -2.43 -7.21
N ILE A 152 4.11 -3.36 -6.39
CA ILE A 152 4.30 -4.78 -6.60
C ILE A 152 3.16 -5.57 -5.96
N GLU A 153 2.79 -6.68 -6.59
CA GLU A 153 1.94 -7.71 -6.01
C GLU A 153 2.66 -9.06 -6.21
N GLN A 154 2.86 -9.79 -5.13
CA GLN A 154 3.62 -11.05 -5.17
C GLN A 154 3.21 -12.00 -4.03
N ASP A 155 3.24 -13.29 -4.32
CA ASP A 155 3.17 -14.34 -3.30
C ASP A 155 4.48 -14.39 -2.49
N ILE A 156 4.35 -14.27 -1.18
CA ILE A 156 5.49 -14.29 -0.23
C ILE A 156 5.63 -15.65 0.47
N TRP A 157 4.60 -16.50 0.40
CA TRP A 157 4.57 -17.80 1.06
C TRP A 157 3.52 -18.70 0.39
N SER A 158 3.77 -20.02 0.34
CA SER A 158 2.83 -21.03 -0.16
C SER A 158 3.02 -22.38 0.53
N THR A 159 1.93 -23.14 0.72
CA THR A 159 2.00 -24.55 1.18
C THR A 159 2.70 -25.48 0.18
N LYS A 160 2.84 -25.07 -1.09
CA LYS A 160 3.53 -25.86 -2.12
C LYS A 160 5.05 -25.73 -2.08
N ASN A 161 5.56 -24.79 -1.31
CA ASN A 161 6.97 -24.47 -1.24
C ASN A 161 7.58 -25.03 0.05
N SER A 162 8.86 -25.35 -0.02
CA SER A 162 9.70 -25.57 1.15
C SER A 162 9.92 -24.27 1.94
N ALA A 163 10.42 -24.38 3.18
CA ALA A 163 10.78 -23.23 4.00
C ALA A 163 11.78 -22.30 3.28
N ASP A 164 12.87 -22.87 2.75
CA ASP A 164 13.90 -22.13 1.99
C ASP A 164 13.32 -21.39 0.76
N GLU A 165 12.33 -21.99 0.08
CA GLU A 165 11.68 -21.34 -1.06
C GLU A 165 10.79 -20.17 -0.61
N ASN A 166 10.09 -20.32 0.52
CA ASN A 166 9.29 -19.24 1.09
C ASN A 166 10.17 -18.08 1.59
N GLU A 167 11.31 -18.37 2.22
CA GLU A 167 12.28 -17.33 2.60
C GLU A 167 12.78 -16.55 1.38
N LYS A 168 13.12 -17.24 0.29
CA LYS A 168 13.55 -16.60 -0.97
C LYS A 168 12.47 -15.70 -1.58
N LEU A 169 11.19 -16.03 -1.44
CA LEU A 169 10.11 -15.18 -1.91
C LEU A 169 10.06 -13.84 -1.14
N VAL A 170 10.24 -13.90 0.18
CA VAL A 170 10.31 -12.72 1.04
C VAL A 170 11.54 -11.87 0.69
N GLU A 171 12.73 -12.48 0.52
CA GLU A 171 13.94 -11.77 0.11
C GLU A 171 13.78 -11.09 -1.25
N LYS A 172 13.18 -11.79 -2.22
CA LYS A 172 12.89 -11.24 -3.55
C LYS A 172 12.01 -9.99 -3.47
N LEU A 173 10.99 -10.00 -2.60
CA LEU A 173 10.14 -8.83 -2.38
C LEU A 173 10.96 -7.66 -1.81
N HIS A 174 11.80 -7.90 -0.80
CA HIS A 174 12.67 -6.87 -0.23
C HIS A 174 13.61 -6.25 -1.27
N LEU A 175 14.25 -7.08 -2.09
CA LEU A 175 15.15 -6.62 -3.15
C LEU A 175 14.42 -5.83 -4.24
N ALA A 176 13.17 -6.18 -4.54
CA ALA A 176 12.35 -5.46 -5.53
C ALA A 176 12.01 -4.03 -5.06
N LEU A 177 11.91 -3.80 -3.75
CA LEU A 177 11.53 -2.52 -3.15
C LEU A 177 12.73 -1.59 -2.87
N GLN A 178 13.97 -2.07 -3.05
CA GLN A 178 15.20 -1.29 -2.87
C GLN A 178 15.74 -0.66 -4.16
N ARG A 179 15.06 -0.87 -5.30
CA ARG A 179 15.45 -0.37 -6.63
C ARG A 179 14.80 0.97 -6.93
#